data_AF-A0A947BRN7-F1
#
_entry.id   AF-A0A947BRN7-F1
#
_cell.length_a   1.000
_cell.length_b   1.000
_cell.length_c   1.000
_cell.angle_alpha   90.00
_cell.angle_beta   90.00
_cell.angle_gamma   90.00
#
_symmetry.space_group_name_H-M   'P 1'
#
loop_
_entity.id
_entity.type
_entity.pdbx_description
1 polymer ?
#
loop_
_entity_poly.entity_id
_entity_poly.type
_entity_poly.pdbx_seq_one_letter_code
_entity_poly.pdbx_strand_id
1 'polypeptide(L)'
;MRKFHHLLLSCLAGLMLSGVVAAETVALKNGHPAEYTVVKGDTLWDISAMFLRDPWRWPDIWHANQQIANPHLIYPGDLLSLVYINGQPKLMLNRGTVKLSPQIRSTPI
;
A
#
# COMPACT_ATOMS: atom_id res chain seq x y z
N MET A 1 -24.49 -65.11 -1.46
CA MET A 1 -25.48 -64.32 -2.22
C MET A 1 -25.77 -63.04 -1.47
N ARG A 2 -25.46 -61.88 -2.09
CA ARG A 2 -26.13 -60.56 -2.02
C ARG A 2 -26.71 -60.16 -0.64
N LYS A 3 -26.21 -59.12 0.03
CA LYS A 3 -26.46 -57.71 -0.31
C LYS A 3 -25.36 -56.78 0.26
N PHE A 4 -24.41 -56.40 -0.59
CA PHE A 4 -23.86 -55.04 -0.63
C PHE A 4 -25.03 -54.09 -0.97
N HIS A 5 -25.22 -52.99 -0.22
CA HIS A 5 -25.85 -51.69 -0.58
C HIS A 5 -26.31 -51.00 0.72
N HIS A 6 -26.11 -49.69 0.86
CA HIS A 6 -26.30 -48.85 2.06
C HIS A 6 -25.13 -48.93 3.08
N LEU A 7 -23.86 -48.61 2.79
CA LEU A 7 -23.33 -47.47 2.02
C LEU A 7 -24.20 -46.20 2.16
N LEU A 8 -24.39 -45.77 3.41
CA LEU A 8 -24.78 -44.40 3.74
C LEU A 8 -24.08 -43.93 5.03
N LEU A 9 -22.84 -44.40 5.22
CA LEU A 9 -21.83 -43.71 6.04
C LEU A 9 -21.24 -42.62 5.13
N SER A 10 -21.95 -41.53 4.91
CA SER A 10 -21.50 -40.49 3.97
C SER A 10 -21.98 -39.12 4.42
N CYS A 11 -21.01 -38.22 4.63
CA CYS A 11 -21.17 -36.78 4.81
C CYS A 11 -21.81 -36.30 6.10
N LEU A 12 -21.06 -36.31 7.20
CA LEU A 12 -21.21 -35.26 8.21
C LEU A 12 -19.81 -34.82 8.69
N ALA A 13 -19.63 -33.51 8.83
CA ALA A 13 -18.45 -32.81 9.36
C ALA A 13 -17.28 -32.50 8.39
N GLY A 14 -17.59 -31.91 7.23
CA GLY A 14 -16.68 -30.94 6.61
C GLY A 14 -16.93 -29.56 7.22
N LEU A 15 -16.34 -29.28 8.38
CA LEU A 15 -16.47 -27.99 9.05
C LEU A 15 -15.85 -26.90 8.15
N MET A 16 -16.70 -26.08 7.52
CA MET A 16 -16.30 -24.90 6.78
C MET A 16 -15.70 -23.86 7.74
N LEU A 17 -14.40 -23.92 7.95
CA LEU A 17 -13.65 -22.86 8.62
C LEU A 17 -13.39 -21.73 7.60
N SER A 18 -14.45 -21.01 7.22
CA SER A 18 -14.30 -19.77 6.48
C SER A 18 -13.72 -18.73 7.45
N GLY A 19 -12.40 -18.51 7.37
CA GLY A 19 -11.73 -17.46 8.12
C GLY A 19 -12.32 -16.10 7.74
N VAL A 20 -12.88 -15.38 8.72
CA VAL A 20 -13.30 -13.99 8.52
C VAL A 20 -12.02 -13.16 8.38
N VAL A 21 -11.72 -12.71 7.16
CA VAL A 21 -10.68 -11.70 6.94
C VAL A 21 -11.26 -10.34 7.30
N ALA A 22 -10.97 -9.86 8.52
CA ALA A 22 -11.28 -8.49 8.89
C ALA A 22 -10.31 -7.55 8.17
N ALA A 23 -10.83 -6.54 7.48
CA ALA A 23 -10.00 -5.47 6.92
C ALA A 23 -9.45 -4.62 8.08
N GLU A 24 -8.20 -4.82 8.44
CA GLU A 24 -7.56 -4.04 9.49
C GLU A 24 -7.37 -2.59 9.03
N THR A 25 -7.72 -1.61 9.85
CA THR A 25 -7.48 -0.19 9.56
C THR A 25 -6.00 0.10 9.50
N VAL A 26 -5.55 0.92 8.54
CA VAL A 26 -4.15 1.36 8.43
C VAL A 26 -3.81 2.19 9.67
N ALA A 27 -2.88 1.71 10.49
CA ALA A 27 -2.47 2.41 11.70
C ALA A 27 -1.23 3.27 11.46
N LEU A 28 -1.31 4.53 11.86
CA LEU A 28 -0.22 5.48 11.72
C LEU A 28 0.79 5.34 12.86
N LYS A 29 2.05 5.67 12.56
CA LYS A 29 3.17 5.68 13.52
C LYS A 29 3.18 6.99 14.30
N ASN A 30 3.36 6.94 15.61
CA ASN A 30 3.48 8.18 16.40
C ASN A 30 4.61 9.07 15.87
N GLY A 31 4.33 10.36 15.66
CA GLY A 31 5.29 11.32 15.12
C GLY A 31 5.57 11.18 13.62
N HIS A 32 4.71 10.47 12.87
CA HIS A 32 4.79 10.47 11.41
C HIS A 32 4.72 11.91 10.86
N PRO A 33 5.43 12.23 9.76
CA PRO A 33 5.26 13.53 9.12
C PRO A 33 3.87 13.63 8.48
N ALA A 34 3.41 14.85 8.23
CA ALA A 34 2.17 15.08 7.46
C ALA A 34 2.38 14.80 5.96
N GLU A 35 3.57 15.16 5.47
CA GLU A 35 3.99 15.03 4.08
C GLU A 35 5.46 14.62 4.00
N TYR A 36 5.84 13.97 2.91
CA TYR A 36 7.22 13.56 2.66
C TYR A 36 7.55 13.64 1.17
N THR A 37 8.67 14.29 0.87
CA THR A 37 9.21 14.35 -0.49
C THR A 37 10.18 13.21 -0.70
N VAL A 38 9.89 12.35 -1.67
CA VAL A 38 10.73 11.22 -2.06
C VAL A 38 12.12 11.73 -2.45
N VAL A 39 13.15 11.07 -1.94
CA VAL A 39 14.54 11.30 -2.32
C VAL A 39 15.13 10.09 -3.04
N LYS A 40 16.29 10.27 -3.66
CA LYS A 40 16.96 9.20 -4.40
C LYS A 40 17.31 8.04 -3.45
N GLY A 41 16.79 6.86 -3.76
CA GLY A 41 17.03 5.63 -3.00
C GLY A 41 15.84 5.16 -2.16
N ASP A 42 14.81 6.00 -2.01
CA ASP A 42 13.60 5.63 -1.27
C ASP A 42 12.81 4.53 -1.99
N THR A 43 12.18 3.69 -1.19
CA THR A 43 11.18 2.71 -1.64
C THR A 43 9.84 2.97 -0.97
N LEU A 44 8.75 2.46 -1.55
CA LEU A 44 7.44 2.48 -0.89
C LEU A 44 7.48 1.77 0.47
N TRP A 45 8.34 0.77 0.63
CA TRP A 45 8.51 0.07 1.91
C TRP A 45 9.14 0.99 2.98
N ASP A 46 10.22 1.70 2.64
CA ASP A 46 10.89 2.63 3.57
C ASP A 46 9.97 3.77 3.97
N ILE A 47 9.25 4.33 3.00
CA ILE A 47 8.26 5.38 3.24
C ILE A 47 7.12 4.84 4.12
N SER A 48 6.66 3.61 3.87
CA SER A 48 5.64 2.98 4.72
C SER A 48 6.12 2.85 6.17
N ALA A 49 7.39 2.51 6.40
CA ALA A 49 7.97 2.43 7.75
C ALA A 49 8.09 3.78 8.47
N MET A 50 8.04 4.89 7.71
CA MET A 50 8.02 6.25 8.25
C MET A 50 6.62 6.65 8.71
N PHE A 51 5.59 6.36 7.92
CA PHE A 51 4.22 6.79 8.18
C PHE A 51 3.39 5.81 8.99
N LEU A 52 3.60 4.52 8.79
CA LEU A 52 2.75 3.45 9.31
C LEU A 52 3.42 2.72 10.47
N ARG A 53 2.59 2.22 11.39
CA ARG A 53 3.04 1.32 12.45
C ARG A 53 3.44 -0.04 11.89
N ASP A 54 2.82 -0.46 10.80
CA ASP A 54 3.14 -1.70 10.08
C ASP A 54 3.61 -1.39 8.64
N PRO A 55 4.92 -1.49 8.35
CA PRO A 55 5.47 -1.26 7.02
C PRO A 55 5.00 -2.28 5.97
N TRP A 56 4.54 -3.46 6.38
CA TRP A 56 4.05 -4.50 5.46
C TRP A 56 2.78 -4.10 4.72
N ARG A 57 2.13 -3.02 5.17
CA ARG A 57 0.95 -2.41 4.55
C ARG A 57 1.29 -1.57 3.30
N TRP A 58 2.56 -1.52 2.87
CA TRP A 58 2.96 -0.84 1.64
C TRP A 58 2.15 -1.25 0.38
N PRO A 59 1.66 -2.50 0.21
CA PRO A 59 0.79 -2.85 -0.92
C PRO A 59 -0.54 -2.11 -0.87
N ASP A 60 -1.09 -1.82 0.31
CA ASP A 60 -2.33 -1.04 0.45
C ASP A 60 -2.11 0.40 -0.03
N ILE A 61 -0.94 0.97 0.28
CA ILE A 61 -0.54 2.29 -0.21
C ILE A 61 -0.44 2.26 -1.73
N TRP A 62 0.19 1.23 -2.30
CA TRP A 62 0.28 1.08 -3.75
C TRP A 62 -1.11 0.95 -4.41
N HIS A 63 -2.00 0.12 -3.87
CA HIS A 63 -3.37 -0.03 -4.38
C HIS A 63 -4.19 1.27 -4.29
N ALA A 64 -3.96 2.09 -3.25
CA ALA A 64 -4.60 3.41 -3.13
C ALA A 64 -4.08 4.42 -4.17
N ASN A 65 -2.88 4.18 -4.72
CA ASN A 65 -2.20 5.03 -5.68
C ASN A 65 -2.14 4.37 -7.06
N GLN A 66 -3.29 4.15 -7.69
CA GLN A 66 -3.37 3.51 -9.02
C GLN A 66 -2.61 4.25 -10.13
N GLN A 67 -2.24 5.52 -9.91
CA GLN A 67 -1.31 6.29 -10.74
C GLN A 67 0.13 5.73 -10.78
N ILE A 68 0.49 4.89 -9.81
CA ILE A 68 1.77 4.19 -9.72
C ILE A 68 1.58 2.82 -10.41
N ALA A 69 1.88 2.74 -11.70
CA ALA A 69 1.71 1.49 -12.45
C ALA A 69 2.60 0.33 -11.92
N ASN A 70 3.77 0.67 -11.37
CA ASN A 70 4.68 -0.27 -10.75
C ASN A 70 5.20 0.36 -9.44
N PRO A 71 5.17 -0.35 -8.30
CA PRO A 71 5.52 0.20 -6.98
C PRO A 71 6.95 0.76 -6.90
N HIS A 72 7.85 0.34 -7.78
CA HIS A 72 9.20 0.88 -7.89
C HIS A 72 9.27 2.23 -8.63
N LEU A 73 8.18 2.68 -9.26
CA LEU A 73 8.11 3.94 -10.02
C LEU A 73 7.68 5.10 -9.11
N ILE A 74 8.41 5.30 -8.02
CA ILE A 74 8.40 6.54 -7.25
C ILE A 74 9.69 7.30 -7.58
N TYR A 75 9.58 8.61 -7.75
CA TYR A 75 10.70 9.43 -8.22
C TYR A 75 11.09 10.49 -7.21
N PRO A 76 12.38 10.87 -7.14
CA PRO A 76 12.80 12.01 -6.36
C PRO A 76 11.99 13.26 -6.72
N GLY A 77 11.44 13.92 -5.71
CA GLY A 77 10.54 15.08 -5.88
C GLY A 77 9.05 14.74 -5.89
N ASP A 78 8.66 13.46 -5.94
CA ASP A 78 7.29 13.05 -5.68
C ASP A 78 6.92 13.39 -4.22
N LEU A 79 5.72 13.91 -3.98
CA LEU A 79 5.22 14.23 -2.64
C LEU A 79 4.23 13.16 -2.19
N LEU A 80 4.45 12.51 -1.05
CA LEU A 80 3.43 11.70 -0.39
C LEU A 80 2.82 12.49 0.77
N SER A 81 1.49 12.52 0.84
CA SER A 81 0.76 13.18 1.92
C SER A 81 -0.32 12.28 2.51
N LEU A 82 -0.60 12.50 3.79
CA LEU A 82 -1.68 11.80 4.47
C LEU A 82 -3.02 12.48 4.16
N VAL A 83 -3.98 11.71 3.63
CA VAL A 83 -5.33 12.16 3.30
C VAL A 83 -6.36 11.24 3.94
N TYR A 84 -7.46 11.81 4.44
CA TYR A 84 -8.54 11.05 5.06
C TYR A 84 -9.65 10.82 4.04
N ILE A 85 -9.87 9.56 3.67
CA ILE A 85 -10.95 9.16 2.76
C ILE A 85 -11.90 8.27 3.55
N ASN A 86 -13.16 8.70 3.70
CA ASN A 86 -14.19 8.01 4.50
C ASN A 86 -13.74 7.75 5.95
N GLY A 87 -13.01 8.71 6.56
CA GLY A 87 -12.49 8.61 7.91
C GLY A 87 -11.26 7.68 8.07
N GLN A 88 -10.78 7.06 7.00
CA GLN A 88 -9.59 6.22 7.01
C GLN A 88 -8.38 7.01 6.49
N PRO A 89 -7.21 6.97 7.18
CA PRO A 89 -6.00 7.59 6.68
C PRO A 89 -5.46 6.79 5.49
N LYS A 90 -5.14 7.49 4.40
CA LYS A 90 -4.49 6.93 3.21
C LYS A 90 -3.29 7.80 2.85
N LEU A 91 -2.18 7.15 2.53
CA LEU A 91 -0.99 7.83 2.02
C LEU A 91 -1.14 7.96 0.50
N MET A 92 -1.23 9.19 -0.01
CA MET A 92 -1.42 9.46 -1.43
C MET A 92 -0.22 10.16 -2.03
N LEU A 93 0.16 9.74 -3.24
CA LEU A 93 1.15 10.37 -4.07
C LEU A 93 0.53 11.59 -4.77
N ASN A 94 1.18 12.73 -4.65
CA ASN A 94 0.90 13.95 -5.36
C ASN A 94 2.09 14.27 -6.26
N ARG A 95 1.92 14.00 -7.56
CA ARG A 95 2.85 14.44 -8.59
C ARG A 95 2.48 15.85 -9.02
N GLY A 96 3.01 16.84 -8.33
CA GLY A 96 3.02 18.20 -8.85
C GLY A 96 3.72 18.20 -10.21
N THR A 97 3.18 18.91 -11.20
CA THR A 97 3.86 19.07 -12.48
C THR A 97 5.17 19.81 -12.21
N VAL A 98 6.30 19.09 -12.16
CA VAL A 98 7.61 19.73 -12.01
C VAL A 98 7.81 20.61 -13.23
N LYS A 99 7.55 21.91 -13.07
CA LYS A 99 7.80 22.91 -14.12
C LYS A 99 9.30 23.04 -14.27
N LEU A 100 9.87 22.21 -15.15
CA LEU A 100 11.28 22.26 -15.56
C LEU A 100 11.52 23.60 -16.25
N SER A 101 11.86 24.62 -15.47
CA SER A 101 12.36 25.88 -16.00
C SER A 101 13.85 25.68 -16.24
N PRO A 102 14.38 25.82 -17.47
CA PRO A 102 15.80 25.64 -17.72
C PRO A 102 16.61 26.63 -16.88
N GLN A 103 17.39 26.09 -15.93
CA GLN A 103 18.41 26.86 -15.22
C GLN A 103 19.66 26.84 -16.10
N ILE A 104 19.87 27.91 -16.88
CA ILE A 104 21.13 28.10 -17.62
C ILE A 104 22.24 28.19 -16.57
N ARG A 105 23.10 27.17 -16.53
CA ARG A 105 24.32 27.20 -15.69
C ARG A 105 25.29 28.18 -16.33
N SER A 106 25.18 29.45 -15.98
CA SER A 106 26.14 30.47 -16.39
C SER A 106 27.43 30.27 -15.60
N THR A 107 28.35 29.45 -16.11
CA THR A 107 29.74 29.49 -15.68
C THR A 107 30.42 30.71 -16.32
N PRO A 108 30.94 31.67 -15.53
CA PRO A 108 31.80 32.71 -16.07
C PRO A 108 33.08 32.07 -16.63
N ILE A 109 33.44 32.47 -17.85
CA ILE A 109 34.74 32.22 -18.49
C ILE A 109 35.80 33.17 -17.95
#